data_AF-A0A5C8T5M5-F1
#
_entry.id   AF-A0A5C8T5M5-F1
#
_cell.length_a   1.000
_cell.length_b   1.000
_cell.length_c   1.000
_cell.angle_alpha   90.00
_cell.angle_beta   90.00
_cell.angle_gamma   90.00
#
_symmetry.space_group_name_H-M   'P 1'
#
loop_
_entity.id
_entity.type
_entity.pdbx_description
1 polymer ?
#
loop_
_entity_poly.entity_id
_entity_poly.type
_entity_poly.pdbx_seq_one_letter_code
_entity_poly.pdbx_strand_id
1 'polypeptide(L)'
;MKRLTTLALIAGLCTVVGLFLSSGLEDVAAAVVSAGWGALAVVAARAVAVAWAGLGWYVIFPVSGRPNLSACINLRFVREGINTLLPVATVGGDFVGARLLA
;
A
#
# COMPACT_ATOMS: atom_id res chain seq x y z
N MET A 1 -17.29 21.29 13.97
CA MET A 1 -16.45 20.24 13.34
C MET A 1 -16.70 18.85 13.92
N LYS A 2 -16.46 18.60 15.22
CA LYS A 2 -16.64 17.25 15.83
C LYS A 2 -17.99 16.57 15.54
N ARG A 3 -19.12 17.26 15.68
CA ARG A 3 -20.47 16.70 15.41
C ARG A 3 -20.66 16.27 13.95
N LEU A 4 -20.12 17.04 13.01
CA LEU A 4 -20.19 16.75 11.58
C LEU A 4 -19.33 15.52 11.25
N THR A 5 -18.15 15.42 11.86
CA THR A 5 -17.28 14.23 11.75
C THR A 5 -17.95 12.99 12.34
N THR A 6 -18.62 13.10 13.49
CA THR A 6 -19.36 11.98 14.09
C THR A 6 -20.52 11.54 13.21
N LEU A 7 -21.29 12.47 12.65
CA LEU A 7 -22.39 12.14 11.71
C LEU A 7 -21.86 11.49 10.44
N ALA A 8 -20.77 11.99 9.86
CA ALA A 8 -20.13 11.39 8.70
C ALA A 8 -19.61 9.98 9.00
N LEU A 9 -19.05 9.76 10.20
CA LEU A 9 -18.61 8.43 10.64
C LEU A 9 -19.78 7.46 10.81
N ILE A 10 -20.86 7.87 11.46
CA ILE A 10 -22.07 7.04 11.60
C ILE A 10 -22.65 6.72 10.22
N ALA A 11 -22.79 7.72 9.35
CA ALA A 11 -23.27 7.52 7.99
C ALA A 11 -22.40 6.53 7.23
N GLY A 12 -21.07 6.70 7.27
CA GLY A 12 -20.12 5.78 6.67
C GLY A 12 -20.23 4.36 7.23
N LEU A 13 -20.36 4.22 8.55
CA LEU A 13 -20.54 2.91 9.20
C LEU A 13 -21.83 2.24 8.75
N CYS A 14 -22.95 2.96 8.74
CA CYS A 14 -24.23 2.46 8.26
C CYS A 14 -24.18 2.07 6.78
N THR A 15 -23.49 2.85 5.94
CA THR A 15 -23.30 2.52 4.52
C THR A 15 -22.48 1.24 4.35
N VAL A 16 -21.37 1.07 5.08
CA VAL A 16 -20.57 -0.15 5.05
C VAL A 16 -21.40 -1.34 5.52
N VAL A 17 -22.07 -1.25 6.67
CA VAL A 17 -22.92 -2.33 7.17
C VAL A 17 -24.03 -2.68 6.18
N GLY A 18 -24.69 -1.67 5.60
CA GLY A 18 -25.71 -1.86 4.57
C GLY A 18 -25.17 -2.58 3.33
N LEU A 19 -23.98 -2.21 2.87
CA LEU A 19 -23.27 -2.88 1.77
C LEU A 19 -22.94 -4.34 2.09
N PHE A 20 -22.47 -4.63 3.31
CA PHE A 20 -22.17 -6.00 3.72
C PHE A 20 -23.44 -6.86 3.80
N LEU A 21 -24.53 -6.30 4.31
CA LEU A 21 -25.83 -6.98 4.38
C LEU A 21 -26.44 -7.18 2.98
N SER A 22 -26.28 -6.23 2.05
CA SER A 22 -26.82 -6.33 0.70
C SER A 22 -25.98 -7.21 -0.22
N SER A 23 -24.66 -7.23 -0.02
CA SER A 23 -23.73 -7.89 -0.94
C SER A 23 -23.50 -9.37 -0.61
N GLY A 24 -24.05 -9.87 0.50
CA GLY A 24 -23.87 -11.26 0.94
C GLY A 24 -22.41 -11.57 1.27
N LEU A 25 -22.08 -11.80 2.55
CA LEU A 25 -20.72 -12.23 2.90
C LEU A 25 -20.30 -13.51 2.15
N GLU A 26 -21.26 -14.36 1.80
CA GLU A 26 -21.05 -15.55 0.98
C GLU A 26 -20.63 -15.22 -0.45
N ASP A 27 -21.23 -14.24 -1.11
CA ASP A 27 -20.87 -13.85 -2.48
C ASP A 27 -19.47 -13.23 -2.54
N VAL A 28 -19.12 -12.42 -1.53
CA VAL A 28 -17.77 -11.88 -1.39
C VAL A 28 -16.76 -13.00 -1.15
N ALA A 29 -17.07 -13.95 -0.26
CA ALA A 29 -16.21 -15.10 -0.01
C ALA A 29 -16.05 -15.97 -1.27
N ALA A 30 -17.13 -16.22 -2.01
CA ALA A 30 -17.12 -16.94 -3.27
C ALA A 30 -16.28 -16.24 -4.33
N ALA A 31 -16.34 -14.90 -4.41
CA ALA A 31 -15.50 -14.10 -5.31
C ALA A 31 -14.01 -14.16 -4.94
N VAL A 32 -13.68 -14.14 -3.65
CA VAL A 32 -12.29 -14.29 -3.18
C VAL A 32 -11.76 -15.69 -3.50
N VAL A 33 -12.58 -16.73 -3.28
CA VAL A 33 -12.22 -18.12 -3.61
C VAL A 33 -12.08 -18.30 -5.13
N SER A 34 -12.96 -17.70 -5.93
CA SER A 34 -12.92 -17.81 -7.39
C SER A 34 -11.70 -17.13 -8.02
N ALA A 35 -11.16 -16.08 -7.38
CA ALA A 35 -9.89 -15.47 -7.79
C ALA A 35 -8.71 -16.46 -7.73
N GLY A 36 -8.76 -17.43 -6.80
CA GLY A 36 -7.81 -18.54 -6.69
C GLY A 36 -6.33 -18.09 -6.75
N TRP A 37 -5.54 -18.80 -7.56
CA TRP A 37 -4.12 -18.49 -7.78
C TRP A 37 -3.88 -17.19 -8.55
N GLY A 38 -4.92 -16.61 -9.18
CA GLY A 38 -4.81 -15.32 -9.86
C GLY A 38 -4.43 -14.18 -8.91
N ALA A 39 -4.90 -14.24 -7.66
CA ALA A 39 -4.51 -13.28 -6.63
C ALA A 39 -2.98 -13.29 -6.37
N LEU A 40 -2.36 -14.47 -6.34
CA LEU A 40 -0.91 -14.59 -6.18
C LEU A 40 -0.14 -14.04 -7.38
N ALA A 41 -0.65 -14.22 -8.60
CA ALA A 41 -0.07 -13.59 -9.79
C ALA A 41 -0.12 -12.06 -9.71
N VAL A 42 -1.22 -11.49 -9.21
CA VAL A 42 -1.35 -10.03 -8.98
C VAL A 42 -0.36 -9.55 -7.92
N VAL A 43 -0.21 -10.28 -6.81
CA VAL A 43 0.77 -9.96 -5.76
C VAL A 43 2.19 -9.99 -6.31
N ALA A 44 2.55 -11.03 -7.08
CA ALA A 44 3.85 -11.15 -7.72
C ALA A 44 4.10 -9.99 -8.70
N ALA A 45 3.12 -9.66 -9.54
CA ALA A 45 3.21 -8.54 -10.47
C ALA A 45 3.45 -7.20 -9.75
N ARG A 46 2.75 -6.94 -8.62
CA ARG A 46 3.02 -5.73 -7.81
C ARG A 46 4.39 -5.77 -7.15
N ALA A 47 4.81 -6.91 -6.61
CA ALA A 47 6.15 -7.03 -6.03
C ALA A 47 7.23 -6.70 -7.06
N VAL A 48 7.12 -7.23 -8.28
CA VAL A 48 8.03 -6.90 -9.38
C VAL A 48 7.98 -5.41 -9.72
N ALA A 49 6.80 -4.82 -9.83
CA ALA A 49 6.65 -3.39 -10.13
C ALA A 49 7.31 -2.49 -9.06
N VAL A 50 7.13 -2.82 -7.77
CA VAL A 50 7.73 -2.07 -6.65
C VAL A 50 9.25 -2.25 -6.63
N ALA A 51 9.74 -3.47 -6.87
CA ALA A 51 11.18 -3.73 -6.98
C ALA A 51 11.81 -2.96 -8.15
N TRP A 52 11.13 -2.90 -9.29
CA TRP A 52 11.56 -2.14 -10.47
C TRP A 52 11.64 -0.63 -10.19
N ALA A 53 10.68 -0.09 -9.44
CA ALA A 53 10.78 1.29 -8.96
C ALA A 53 11.99 1.50 -8.03
N GLY A 54 12.39 0.48 -7.26
CA GLY A 54 13.61 0.49 -6.45
C GLY A 54 14.89 0.52 -7.28
N LEU A 55 14.94 -0.22 -8.39
CA LEU A 55 16.02 -0.15 -9.39
C LEU A 55 16.20 1.28 -9.93
N GLY A 56 15.10 1.99 -10.19
CA GLY A 56 15.14 3.40 -10.62
C GLY A 56 15.92 4.29 -9.64
N TRP A 57 15.74 4.09 -8.34
CA TRP A 57 16.51 4.82 -7.33
C TRP A 57 18.00 4.50 -7.37
N TYR A 58 18.36 3.22 -7.53
CA TYR A 58 19.76 2.81 -7.65
C TYR A 58 20.46 3.52 -8.83
N VAL A 59 19.78 3.67 -9.97
CA VAL A 59 20.32 4.36 -11.14
C VAL A 59 20.53 5.86 -10.89
N ILE A 60 19.62 6.52 -10.18
CA ILE A 60 19.65 7.97 -9.93
C ILE A 60 20.73 8.36 -8.91
N PHE A 61 21.03 7.50 -7.93
CA PHE A 61 22.05 7.82 -6.93
C PHE A 61 23.45 8.01 -7.55
N PRO A 62 24.22 9.02 -7.12
CA PRO A 62 25.57 9.26 -7.61
C PRO A 62 26.51 8.11 -7.24
N VAL A 63 27.44 7.78 -8.14
CA VAL A 63 28.34 6.61 -8.00
C VAL A 63 29.17 6.67 -6.72
N SER A 64 29.61 7.86 -6.31
CA SER A 64 30.49 8.08 -5.15
C SER A 64 29.85 7.77 -3.80
N GLY A 65 28.52 7.58 -3.72
CA GLY A 65 27.79 7.28 -2.49
C GLY A 65 26.57 6.39 -2.72
N ARG A 66 26.60 5.58 -3.78
CA ARG A 66 25.44 4.81 -4.21
C ARG A 66 25.12 3.70 -3.20
N PRO A 67 23.90 3.66 -2.65
CA PRO A 67 23.47 2.55 -1.80
C PRO A 67 23.46 1.23 -2.60
N ASN A 68 23.59 0.10 -1.92
CA ASN A 68 23.48 -1.18 -2.61
C ASN A 68 22.07 -1.35 -3.23
N LEU A 69 21.98 -2.10 -4.32
CA LEU A 69 20.72 -2.27 -5.05
C LEU A 69 19.60 -2.83 -4.16
N SER A 70 19.94 -3.80 -3.31
CA SER A 70 19.01 -4.38 -2.35
C SER A 70 18.42 -3.34 -1.38
N ALA A 71 19.20 -2.35 -0.95
CA ALA A 71 18.75 -1.28 -0.07
C ALA A 71 17.80 -0.36 -0.83
N CYS A 72 18.10 0.00 -2.08
CA CYS A 72 17.17 0.79 -2.90
C CYS A 72 15.82 0.08 -3.10
N ILE A 73 15.84 -1.24 -3.35
CA ILE A 73 14.64 -2.07 -3.48
C ILE A 73 13.88 -2.15 -2.15
N ASN A 74 14.55 -2.56 -1.07
CA ASN A 74 13.92 -2.72 0.24
C ASN A 74 13.32 -1.40 0.76
N LEU A 75 14.06 -0.29 0.63
CA LEU A 75 13.54 1.04 0.99
C LEU A 75 12.36 1.44 0.13
N ARG A 76 12.28 1.02 -1.14
CA ARG A 76 11.11 1.28 -1.98
C ARG A 76 9.88 0.51 -1.48
N PHE A 77 10.03 -0.72 -1.01
CA PHE A 77 8.95 -1.48 -0.38
C PHE A 77 8.47 -0.86 0.94
N VAL A 78 9.40 -0.43 1.80
CA VAL A 78 9.06 0.25 3.08
C VAL A 78 8.26 1.52 2.82
N ARG A 79 8.73 2.35 1.86
CA ARG A 79 8.03 3.57 1.46
C ARG A 79 6.63 3.30 0.92
N GLU A 80 6.48 2.28 0.07
CA GLU A 80 5.16 1.87 -0.45
C GLU A 80 4.24 1.46 0.69
N GLY A 81 4.69 0.56 1.57
CA GLY A 81 3.88 0.06 2.67
C GLY A 81 3.41 1.19 3.58
N ILE A 82 4.29 2.12 3.94
CA ILE A 82 3.95 3.27 4.77
C ILE A 82 2.93 4.17 4.06
N ASN A 83 3.19 4.53 2.81
CA ASN A 83 2.35 5.48 2.08
C ASN A 83 1.00 4.90 1.66
N THR A 84 0.88 3.57 1.53
CA THR A 84 -0.38 2.90 1.19
C THR A 84 -1.20 2.52 2.42
N LEU A 85 -0.55 2.07 3.49
CA LEU A 85 -1.26 1.51 4.67
C LEU A 85 -1.51 2.55 5.77
N LEU A 86 -0.68 3.60 5.84
CA LEU A 86 -0.79 4.61 6.90
C LEU A 86 -1.34 5.93 6.36
N PRO A 87 -2.15 6.66 7.13
CA PRO A 87 -2.72 7.95 6.73
C PRO A 87 -1.69 9.08 6.89
N VAL A 88 -0.57 8.99 6.17
CA VAL A 88 0.59 9.91 6.27
C VAL A 88 0.74 10.85 5.06
N ALA A 89 -0.37 11.10 4.37
CA ALA A 89 -0.44 11.96 3.18
C ALA A 89 0.63 11.62 2.11
N THR A 90 1.03 10.35 2.02
CA THR A 90 2.10 9.85 1.13
C THR A 90 3.50 10.44 1.31
N VAL A 91 3.71 11.27 2.35
CA VAL A 91 5.02 11.88 2.64
C VAL A 91 5.79 11.09 3.71
N GLY A 92 5.08 10.46 4.66
CA GLY A 92 5.70 9.76 5.77
C GLY A 92 6.65 8.64 5.34
N GLY A 93 6.34 7.95 4.24
CA GLY A 93 7.21 6.93 3.67
C GLY A 93 8.57 7.51 3.30
N ASP A 94 8.60 8.59 2.53
CA ASP A 94 9.86 9.20 2.08
C ASP A 94 10.73 9.69 3.23
N PHE A 95 10.12 10.24 4.29
CA PHE A 95 10.83 10.63 5.50
C PHE A 95 11.50 9.43 6.19
N VAL A 96 10.75 8.33 6.39
CA VAL A 96 11.30 7.10 6.97
C VAL A 96 12.36 6.49 6.06
N GLY A 97 12.15 6.50 4.75
CA GLY A 97 13.11 6.01 3.77
C GLY A 97 14.44 6.75 3.82
N ALA A 98 14.42 8.09 3.94
CA ALA A 98 15.62 8.89 4.12
C ALA A 98 16.31 8.58 5.46
N ARG A 99 15.54 8.41 6.54
CA ARG A 99 16.09 8.09 7.88
C ARG A 99 16.73 6.70 7.95
N LEU A 100 16.19 5.72 7.23
CA LEU A 100 16.75 4.36 7.16
C LEU A 100 17.98 4.26 6.24
N LEU A 101 18.18 5.25 5.37
CA LEU A 101 19.34 5.30 4.47
C LEU A 101 20.54 6.03 5.09
N ALA A 102 20.28 6.96 6.01
CA ALA A 102 21.29 7.74 6.75
C ALA A 102 21.97 6.91 7.84
#